data_AF-J6Z0I5-F1
#
_entry.id   AF-J6Z0I5-F1
#
_cell.length_a   1.000
_cell.length_b   1.000
_cell.length_c   1.000
_cell.angle_alpha   90.00
_cell.angle_beta   90.00
_cell.angle_gamma   90.00
#
_symmetry.space_group_name_H-M   'P 1'
#
loop_
_entity.id
_entity.type
_entity.pdbx_description
1 polymer ?
#
loop_
_entity_poly.entity_id
_entity_poly.type
_entity_poly.pdbx_seq_one_letter_code
_entity_poly.pdbx_strand_id
1 'polypeptide(L)'
;MIKIFYVLLIGCITILSGCTATTEGQTSIPKKISLTQKQLDRADRLSGHWFYHEEDTRLHIEITSDQIKVKKKKTENKEEETIYSIYNYENENGKISIYGTTDKREFYISEADTDTVYIGGGIADIESAWRVKAHKQTLE
;
A
#
# COMPACT_ATOMS: atom_id res chain seq x y z
N MET A 1 -9.88 66.66 -23.19
CA MET A 1 -10.82 66.57 -22.06
C MET A 1 -12.13 65.99 -22.54
N ILE A 2 -12.34 64.69 -22.35
CA ILE A 2 -13.63 64.02 -22.50
C ILE A 2 -13.78 63.16 -21.24
N LYS A 3 -14.77 63.53 -20.42
CA LYS A 3 -15.19 62.79 -19.22
C LYS A 3 -16.08 61.65 -19.68
N ILE A 4 -15.62 60.41 -19.54
CA ILE A 4 -16.48 59.24 -19.75
C ILE A 4 -16.93 58.77 -18.37
N PHE A 5 -18.19 59.06 -18.04
CA PHE A 5 -18.93 58.46 -16.96
C PHE A 5 -19.25 57.02 -17.35
N TYR A 6 -18.69 56.04 -16.63
CA TYR A 6 -19.24 54.69 -16.64
C TYR A 6 -20.01 54.48 -15.33
N VAL A 7 -21.33 54.47 -15.51
CA VAL A 7 -22.33 54.16 -14.50
C VAL A 7 -22.18 52.71 -14.07
N LEU A 8 -22.13 52.55 -12.75
CA LEU A 8 -22.18 51.31 -11.99
C LEU A 8 -23.44 50.52 -12.39
N LEU A 9 -23.28 49.31 -12.92
CA LEU A 9 -24.37 48.34 -13.03
C LEU A 9 -23.96 47.08 -12.27
N ILE A 10 -24.40 47.05 -11.01
CA ILE A 10 -24.34 45.90 -10.10
C ILE A 10 -25.33 44.86 -10.65
N GLY A 11 -24.80 43.85 -11.35
CA GLY A 11 -25.54 42.68 -11.78
C GLY A 11 -25.35 41.54 -10.78
N CYS A 12 -26.37 41.30 -9.95
CA CYS A 12 -26.63 40.15 -9.08
C CYS A 12 -25.63 38.98 -9.14
N ILE A 13 -24.81 38.84 -8.09
CA ILE A 13 -24.21 37.55 -7.72
C ILE A 13 -25.34 36.70 -7.16
N THR A 14 -25.85 35.76 -7.95
CA THR A 14 -26.74 34.71 -7.44
C THR A 14 -25.89 33.73 -6.64
N ILE A 15 -25.88 33.90 -5.32
CA ILE A 15 -25.44 32.89 -4.36
C ILE A 15 -26.54 31.84 -4.32
N LEU A 16 -26.48 30.87 -5.23
CA LEU A 16 -27.22 29.62 -5.08
C LEU A 16 -26.38 28.68 -4.22
N SER A 17 -26.66 28.73 -2.93
CA SER A 17 -26.34 27.71 -1.94
C SER A 17 -26.75 26.34 -2.48
N GLY A 18 -25.78 25.56 -2.94
CA GLY A 18 -25.95 24.19 -3.39
C GLY A 18 -24.81 23.36 -2.86
N CYS A 19 -25.01 22.86 -1.63
CA CYS A 19 -24.22 21.86 -0.90
C CYS A 19 -22.70 21.93 -1.09
N THR A 20 -22.02 22.34 -0.01
CA THR A 20 -20.72 21.75 0.33
C THR A 20 -20.85 20.22 0.23
N ALA A 21 -20.44 19.63 -0.90
CA ALA A 21 -19.88 18.31 -0.86
C ALA A 21 -18.53 18.51 -0.18
N THR A 22 -18.57 18.57 1.15
CA THR A 22 -17.48 18.10 1.98
C THR A 22 -17.03 16.83 1.27
N THR A 23 -15.84 16.86 0.68
CA THR A 23 -15.19 15.64 0.20
C THR A 23 -14.79 14.94 1.49
N GLU A 24 -15.78 14.40 2.20
CA GLU A 24 -15.57 13.39 3.21
C GLU A 24 -14.74 12.35 2.49
N GLY A 25 -13.50 12.19 2.96
CA GLY A 25 -12.55 11.26 2.39
C GLY A 25 -13.23 9.92 2.28
N GLN A 26 -13.72 9.61 1.09
CA GLN A 26 -14.06 8.24 0.73
C GLN A 26 -12.70 7.57 0.60
N THR A 27 -12.19 7.06 1.71
CA THR A 27 -11.21 5.97 1.68
C THR A 27 -11.93 4.77 1.10
N SER A 28 -12.05 4.77 -0.23
CA SER A 28 -12.58 3.62 -0.94
C SER A 28 -11.61 2.48 -0.70
N ILE A 29 -12.07 1.45 0.02
CA ILE A 29 -11.35 0.20 0.20
C ILE A 29 -10.76 -0.21 -1.16
N PRO A 30 -9.43 -0.40 -1.28
CA PRO A 30 -8.79 -0.66 -2.55
C PRO A 30 -9.44 -1.84 -3.27
N LYS A 31 -9.72 -1.69 -4.57
CA LYS A 31 -10.30 -2.76 -5.38
C LYS A 31 -9.33 -3.93 -5.44
N LYS A 32 -9.77 -5.09 -4.97
CA LYS A 32 -8.99 -6.33 -5.00
C LYS A 32 -8.75 -6.78 -6.45
N ILE A 33 -7.56 -7.28 -6.72
CA ILE A 33 -7.14 -7.79 -8.03
C ILE A 33 -6.66 -9.24 -7.94
N SER A 34 -6.53 -9.88 -9.10
CA SER A 34 -5.82 -11.15 -9.22
C SER A 34 -4.67 -10.98 -10.21
N LEU A 35 -3.49 -11.44 -9.82
CA LEU A 35 -2.28 -11.51 -10.63
C LEU A 35 -2.48 -12.50 -11.77
N THR A 36 -2.01 -12.14 -12.95
CA THR A 36 -1.82 -13.10 -14.06
C THR A 36 -0.70 -14.09 -13.72
N GLN A 37 -0.66 -15.24 -14.39
CA GLN A 37 0.39 -16.24 -14.17
C GLN A 37 1.80 -15.63 -14.31
N LYS A 38 2.03 -14.81 -15.34
CA LYS A 38 3.31 -14.12 -15.56
C LYS A 38 3.70 -13.18 -14.41
N GLN A 39 2.73 -12.54 -13.77
CA GLN A 39 2.97 -11.69 -12.59
C GLN A 39 3.25 -12.55 -11.35
N LEU A 40 2.55 -13.67 -11.20
CA LEU A 40 2.75 -14.62 -10.10
C LEU A 40 4.15 -15.27 -10.16
N ASP A 41 4.58 -15.75 -11.34
CA ASP A 41 5.92 -16.32 -11.54
C ASP A 41 7.03 -15.33 -11.16
N ARG A 42 6.78 -14.04 -11.38
CA ARG A 42 7.68 -12.95 -10.99
C ARG A 42 7.61 -12.68 -9.48
N ALA A 43 6.39 -12.61 -8.95
CA ALA A 43 6.10 -12.38 -7.53
C ALA A 43 6.71 -13.46 -6.62
N ASP A 44 6.89 -14.68 -7.11
CA ASP A 44 7.49 -15.79 -6.37
C ASP A 44 8.88 -15.45 -5.78
N ARG A 45 9.61 -14.52 -6.39
CA ARG A 45 10.90 -14.01 -5.87
C ARG A 45 10.77 -13.31 -4.50
N LEU A 46 9.58 -12.80 -4.18
CA LEU A 46 9.25 -12.16 -2.91
C LEU A 46 8.72 -13.16 -1.87
N SER A 47 8.36 -14.38 -2.28
CA SER A 47 7.96 -15.46 -1.40
C SER A 47 9.17 -16.03 -0.63
N GLY A 48 8.90 -16.68 0.50
CA GLY A 48 9.88 -17.39 1.30
C GLY A 48 10.15 -16.75 2.65
N HIS A 49 11.30 -17.09 3.23
CA HIS A 49 11.69 -16.70 4.58
C HIS A 49 12.56 -15.44 4.56
N TRP A 50 12.16 -14.45 5.35
CA TRP A 50 12.81 -13.16 5.48
C TRP A 50 13.13 -12.87 6.95
N PHE A 51 14.25 -12.23 7.20
CA PHE A 51 14.70 -11.86 8.53
C PHE A 51 14.98 -10.36 8.62
N TYR A 52 14.37 -9.74 9.61
CA TYR A 52 14.63 -8.35 9.99
C TYR A 52 15.45 -8.32 11.29
N HIS A 53 16.72 -7.94 11.16
CA HIS A 53 17.70 -8.05 12.24
C HIS A 53 17.41 -7.14 13.43
N GLU A 54 16.95 -5.90 13.22
CA GLU A 54 16.83 -4.92 14.31
C GLU A 54 15.77 -5.31 15.35
N GLU A 55 14.70 -6.00 14.93
CA GLU A 55 13.66 -6.47 15.84
C GLU A 55 13.69 -7.99 16.07
N ASP A 56 14.75 -8.68 15.62
CA ASP A 56 14.86 -10.14 15.65
C ASP A 56 13.55 -10.82 15.21
N THR A 57 13.07 -10.38 14.05
CA THR A 57 11.76 -10.75 13.51
C THR A 57 11.93 -11.59 12.27
N ARG A 58 11.34 -12.79 12.29
CA ARG A 58 11.26 -13.72 11.16
C ARG A 58 9.91 -13.57 10.50
N LEU A 59 9.91 -13.50 9.18
CA LEU A 59 8.70 -13.49 8.36
C LEU A 59 8.75 -14.66 7.38
N HIS A 60 7.63 -15.33 7.20
CA HIS A 60 7.41 -16.26 6.09
C HIS A 60 6.26 -15.72 5.24
N ILE A 61 6.55 -15.48 3.97
CA ILE A 61 5.64 -14.86 3.01
C ILE A 61 5.29 -15.88 1.92
N GLU A 62 4.00 -16.11 1.73
CA GLU A 62 3.45 -16.95 0.67
C GLU A 62 2.55 -16.07 -0.21
N ILE A 63 2.83 -15.96 -1.51
CA ILE A 63 2.04 -15.17 -2.46
C ILE A 63 1.26 -16.10 -3.39
N THR A 64 -0.05 -15.92 -3.46
CA THR A 64 -0.92 -16.58 -4.44
C THR A 64 -1.39 -15.56 -5.49
N SER A 65 -2.26 -15.99 -6.41
CA SER A 65 -2.81 -15.09 -7.44
C SER A 65 -3.54 -13.88 -6.86
N ASP A 66 -4.12 -13.96 -5.67
CA ASP A 66 -5.02 -12.95 -5.12
C ASP A 66 -4.74 -12.61 -3.65
N GLN A 67 -3.81 -13.32 -3.01
CA GLN A 67 -3.51 -13.17 -1.59
C GLN A 67 -2.02 -13.12 -1.29
N ILE A 68 -1.70 -12.47 -0.17
CA ILE A 68 -0.40 -12.51 0.48
C ILE A 68 -0.62 -13.03 1.89
N LYS A 69 -0.08 -14.20 2.21
CA LYS A 69 -0.06 -14.71 3.58
C LYS A 69 1.27 -14.38 4.21
N VAL A 70 1.22 -13.78 5.38
CA VAL A 70 2.40 -13.35 6.15
C VAL A 70 2.33 -13.99 7.53
N LYS A 71 3.28 -14.87 7.81
CA LYS A 71 3.54 -15.40 9.16
C LYS A 71 4.68 -14.61 9.77
N LYS A 72 4.45 -13.94 10.88
CA LYS A 72 5.44 -13.13 11.61
C LYS A 72 5.72 -13.79 12.95
N LYS A 73 7.00 -14.02 13.26
CA LYS A 73 7.47 -14.51 14.55
C LYS A 73 8.58 -13.62 15.08
N LYS A 74 8.32 -12.98 16.22
CA LYS A 74 9.34 -12.31 17.04
C LYS A 74 9.83 -13.30 18.09
N THR A 75 11.12 -13.28 18.45
CA THR A 75 11.79 -14.33 19.26
C THR A 75 11.07 -14.76 20.55
N GLU A 76 10.35 -13.85 21.20
CA GLU A 76 9.63 -14.13 22.45
C GLU A 76 8.10 -14.24 22.28
N ASN A 77 7.60 -14.02 21.06
CA ASN A 77 6.17 -13.96 20.78
C ASN A 77 5.68 -15.22 20.08
N LYS A 78 4.37 -15.45 20.19
CA LYS A 78 3.68 -16.41 19.33
C LYS A 78 3.78 -15.96 17.87
N GLU A 79 3.82 -16.94 16.98
CA GLU A 79 3.70 -16.68 15.56
C GLU A 79 2.30 -16.13 15.26
N GLU A 80 2.24 -15.03 14.52
CA GLU A 80 1.02 -14.40 14.05
C GLU A 80 0.90 -14.60 12.55
N GLU A 81 -0.25 -15.06 12.08
CA GLU A 81 -0.56 -15.18 10.66
C GLU A 81 -1.56 -14.09 10.26
N THR A 82 -1.32 -13.43 9.13
CA THR A 82 -2.26 -12.49 8.52
C THR A 82 -2.34 -12.75 7.03
N ILE A 83 -3.57 -12.77 6.49
CA ILE A 83 -3.84 -12.96 5.06
C ILE A 83 -4.36 -11.63 4.51
N TYR A 84 -3.66 -11.09 3.53
CA TYR A 84 -3.99 -9.85 2.84
C TYR A 84 -4.53 -10.16 1.45
N SER A 85 -5.58 -9.45 1.02
CA SER A 85 -6.02 -9.47 -0.38
C SER A 85 -5.15 -8.55 -1.22
N ILE A 86 -4.68 -8.99 -2.38
CA ILE A 86 -3.87 -8.15 -3.27
C ILE A 86 -4.76 -7.06 -3.89
N TYR A 87 -4.29 -5.82 -3.87
CA TYR A 87 -4.98 -4.69 -4.52
C TYR A 87 -4.11 -3.96 -5.54
N ASN A 88 -2.78 -4.14 -5.51
CA ASN A 88 -1.90 -3.55 -6.51
C ASN A 88 -0.65 -4.41 -6.76
N TYR A 89 -0.14 -4.33 -7.98
CA TYR A 89 1.11 -4.93 -8.45
C TYR A 89 1.82 -3.93 -9.35
N GLU A 90 3.09 -3.67 -9.06
CA GLU A 90 3.92 -2.78 -9.85
C GLU A 90 5.18 -3.51 -10.32
N ASN A 91 5.63 -3.16 -11.52
CA ASN A 91 6.90 -3.61 -12.07
C ASN A 91 7.61 -2.44 -12.72
N GLU A 92 8.55 -1.86 -12.00
CA GLU A 92 9.32 -0.71 -12.45
C GLU A 92 10.77 -1.13 -12.64
N ASN A 93 11.28 -0.99 -13.87
CA ASN A 93 12.66 -1.36 -14.22
C ASN A 93 13.03 -2.81 -13.81
N GLY A 94 12.06 -3.73 -13.85
CA GLY A 94 12.25 -5.13 -13.49
C GLY A 94 12.16 -5.42 -11.99
N LYS A 95 12.01 -4.41 -11.13
CA LYS A 95 11.76 -4.57 -9.70
C LYS A 95 10.27 -4.63 -9.42
N ILE A 96 9.87 -5.61 -8.61
CA ILE A 96 8.47 -5.91 -8.33
C ILE A 96 8.08 -5.33 -6.96
N SER A 97 6.88 -4.76 -6.90
CA SER A 97 6.20 -4.40 -5.65
C SER A 97 4.79 -5.00 -5.63
N ILE A 98 4.38 -5.54 -4.49
CA ILE A 98 3.04 -6.12 -4.30
C ILE A 98 2.44 -5.54 -3.04
N TYR A 99 1.17 -5.15 -3.14
CA TYR A 99 0.45 -4.50 -2.08
C TYR A 99 -0.79 -5.31 -1.73
N GLY A 100 -0.93 -5.58 -0.44
CA GLY A 100 -2.03 -6.34 0.16
C GLY A 100 -2.76 -5.51 1.20
N THR A 101 -4.05 -5.78 1.37
CA THR A 101 -4.88 -5.09 2.36
C THR A 101 -5.82 -6.06 3.08
N THR A 102 -6.14 -5.75 4.34
CA THR A 102 -7.28 -6.29 5.09
C THR A 102 -8.29 -5.18 5.36
N ASP A 103 -9.32 -5.45 6.15
CA ASP A 103 -10.25 -4.45 6.68
C ASP A 103 -9.58 -3.39 7.58
N LYS A 104 -8.37 -3.67 8.09
CA LYS A 104 -7.70 -2.85 9.12
C LYS A 104 -6.26 -2.49 8.80
N ARG A 105 -5.60 -3.24 7.93
CA ARG A 105 -4.15 -3.16 7.74
C ARG A 105 -3.79 -3.20 6.28
N GLU A 106 -2.80 -2.40 5.92
CA GLU A 106 -2.10 -2.49 4.66
C GLU A 106 -0.78 -3.22 4.86
N PHE A 107 -0.33 -3.88 3.81
CA PHE A 107 0.94 -4.57 3.71
C PHE A 107 1.52 -4.32 2.34
N TYR A 108 2.83 -4.14 2.26
CA TYR A 108 3.52 -4.19 0.98
C TYR A 108 4.86 -4.90 1.13
N ILE A 109 5.29 -5.49 0.03
CA ILE A 109 6.62 -6.06 -0.14
C ILE A 109 7.18 -5.67 -1.50
N SER A 110 8.44 -5.26 -1.55
CA SER A 110 9.12 -4.91 -2.80
C SER A 110 10.57 -5.36 -2.85
N GLU A 111 11.05 -5.65 -4.06
CA GLU A 111 12.44 -6.03 -4.31
C GLU A 111 13.38 -4.86 -4.03
N ALA A 112 14.37 -5.06 -3.17
CA ALA A 112 15.48 -4.12 -3.00
C ALA A 112 16.68 -4.55 -3.84
N ASP A 113 17.12 -5.80 -3.63
CA ASP A 113 18.26 -6.49 -4.24
C ASP A 113 17.98 -8.01 -4.24
N THR A 114 18.91 -8.82 -4.75
CA THR A 114 18.76 -10.28 -4.98
C THR A 114 18.27 -11.05 -3.74
N ASP A 115 18.81 -10.72 -2.56
CA ASP A 115 18.49 -11.37 -1.29
C ASP A 115 17.94 -10.38 -0.26
N THR A 116 17.29 -9.31 -0.72
CA THR A 116 16.80 -8.26 0.16
C THR A 116 15.49 -7.68 -0.35
N VAL A 117 14.56 -7.51 0.58
CA VAL A 117 13.25 -6.89 0.31
C VAL A 117 13.01 -5.73 1.25
N TYR A 118 12.15 -4.81 0.83
CA TYR A 118 11.48 -3.91 1.73
C TYR A 118 10.12 -4.49 2.09
N ILE A 119 9.83 -4.56 3.38
CA ILE A 119 8.53 -4.98 3.90
C ILE A 119 7.97 -3.82 4.69
N GLY A 120 6.70 -3.52 4.49
CA GLY A 120 6.04 -2.50 5.27
C GLY A 120 4.55 -2.67 5.30
N GLY A 121 3.89 -1.67 5.85
CA GLY A 121 2.46 -1.69 6.01
C GLY A 121 2.00 -0.55 6.87
N GLY A 122 0.72 -0.56 7.21
CA GLY A 122 0.13 0.46 8.04
C GLY A 122 -1.26 0.09 8.52
N ILE A 123 -1.85 0.97 9.32
CA ILE A 123 -3.27 0.88 9.64
C ILE A 123 -4.02 1.53 8.47
N ALA A 124 -4.97 0.81 7.89
CA ALA A 124 -5.82 1.37 6.86
C ALA A 124 -6.50 2.65 7.41
N ASP A 125 -6.57 3.70 6.60
CA ASP A 125 -7.17 5.00 6.94
C ASP A 125 -6.42 5.87 7.97
N ILE A 126 -5.22 5.48 8.40
CA ILE A 126 -4.32 6.30 9.24
C ILE A 126 -2.97 6.44 8.51
N GLU A 127 -2.39 7.64 8.50
CA GLU A 127 -1.00 7.86 8.03
C GLU A 127 0.03 7.25 8.99
N SER A 128 0.00 5.92 9.13
CA SER A 128 0.94 5.14 9.93
C SER A 128 1.57 4.08 9.04
N ALA A 129 2.37 4.53 8.07
CA ALA A 129 3.15 3.64 7.22
C ALA A 129 4.52 3.37 7.87
N TRP A 130 4.87 2.10 8.01
CA TRP A 130 6.20 1.66 8.41
C TRP A 130 6.88 0.89 7.26
N ARG A 131 8.21 0.90 7.25
CA ARG A 131 9.06 0.22 6.27
C ARG A 131 10.30 -0.33 6.96
N VAL A 132 10.59 -1.60 6.73
CA VAL A 132 11.83 -2.26 7.18
C VAL A 132 12.53 -2.89 6.00
N LYS A 133 13.85 -3.07 6.13
CA LYS A 133 14.66 -3.82 5.19
C LYS A 133 14.89 -5.22 5.76
N ALA A 134 14.45 -6.25 5.05
CA ALA A 134 14.60 -7.64 5.46
C ALA A 134 15.49 -8.40 4.49
N HIS A 135 16.21 -9.39 5.01
CA HIS A 135 17.18 -10.18 4.28
C HIS A 135 16.70 -11.61 4.16
N LYS A 136 17.04 -12.28 3.06
CA LYS A 136 16.63 -13.66 2.86
C LYS A 136 17.23 -14.53 3.96
N GLN A 137 16.39 -15.32 4.63
CA GLN A 137 16.87 -16.23 5.66
C GLN A 137 17.53 -17.42 4.99
N THR A 138 18.84 -17.56 5.17
CA THR A 138 19.55 -18.78 4.80
C THR A 138 19.40 -19.75 5.96
N LEU A 139 18.71 -20.87 5.75
CA LEU A 139 18.67 -21.96 6.72
C LEU A 139 20.06 -22.62 6.69
N GLU A 140 20.87 -22.37 7.73
CA GLU A 140 22.04 -23.21 8.05
C GLU A 140 21.61 -24.54 8.67
#